data_AF-A0A6M5UJW4-F1
#
_entry.id   AF-A0A6M5UJW4-F1
#
_cell.length_a   1.000
_cell.length_b   1.000
_cell.length_c   1.000
_cell.angle_alpha   90.00
_cell.angle_beta   90.00
_cell.angle_gamma   90.00
#
_symmetry.space_group_name_H-M   'P 1'
#
loop_
_entity.id
_entity.type
_entity.pdbx_description
1 polymer ?
#
loop_
_entity_poly.entity_id
_entity_poly.type
_entity_poly.pdbx_seq_one_letter_code
_entity_poly.pdbx_strand_id
1 'polypeptide(L)'
;MSRDRAVVEDGPTSRPVSRAARAPQGRSGSHGLAWVAIGRHDEVLDAERGAERGAGTVLVLGIVAAVLVLALGLGSLAHAQAARGAAQTGADLAALAAATALRDGWDPCGRAREVAARNAVAVTACAEQGGGAVRVDVATTTGVTVLGVAVGQATAAARAGPATAR
;
A
#
# COMPACT_ATOMS: atom_id res chain seq x y z
N MET A 1 23.21 -31.76 59.63
CA MET A 1 23.64 -30.37 59.32
C MET A 1 22.38 -29.64 58.86
N SER A 2 21.59 -29.01 59.72
CA SER A 2 21.81 -27.75 60.49
C SER A 2 21.69 -26.49 59.61
N ARG A 3 20.83 -25.57 60.09
CA ARG A 3 20.52 -24.18 59.69
C ARG A 3 19.40 -24.08 58.65
N ASP A 4 18.17 -23.62 58.95
CA ASP A 4 17.62 -22.71 59.97
C ASP A 4 18.06 -21.23 59.82
N ARG A 5 17.06 -20.33 59.94
CA ARG A 5 16.98 -18.85 59.73
C ARG A 5 16.33 -18.42 58.40
N ALA A 6 15.13 -17.84 58.31
CA ALA A 6 14.34 -16.87 59.10
C ALA A 6 14.58 -15.38 58.75
N VAL A 7 13.44 -14.65 58.72
CA VAL A 7 13.23 -13.19 58.87
C VAL A 7 13.64 -12.38 57.61
N VAL A 8 12.93 -11.35 57.12
CA VAL A 8 12.43 -10.12 57.78
C VAL A 8 11.40 -9.40 56.89
N GLU A 9 10.24 -9.05 57.47
CA GLU A 9 9.39 -7.93 57.08
C GLU A 9 10.07 -6.60 57.44
N ASP A 10 10.02 -5.58 56.57
CA ASP A 10 10.01 -4.19 57.04
C ASP A 10 9.48 -3.26 55.94
N GLY A 11 8.36 -2.60 56.23
CA GLY A 11 7.94 -1.39 55.53
C GLY A 11 8.76 -0.17 55.97
N PRO A 12 8.64 0.95 55.26
CA PRO A 12 8.55 2.20 55.98
C PRO A 12 7.44 3.12 55.47
N THR A 13 6.61 3.51 56.43
CA THR A 13 5.77 4.70 56.45
C THR A 13 6.61 5.99 56.40
N SER A 14 6.23 6.98 55.59
CA SER A 14 6.50 8.42 55.82
C SER A 14 5.77 9.26 54.75
N ARG A 15 4.59 9.82 55.07
CA ARG A 15 4.27 11.18 55.61
C ARG A 15 4.41 12.36 54.64
N PRO A 16 3.46 13.33 54.69
CA PRO A 16 3.27 14.37 53.68
C PRO A 16 4.08 15.64 53.98
N VAL A 17 4.44 16.40 52.95
CA VAL A 17 4.93 17.78 53.11
C VAL A 17 4.21 18.69 52.11
N SER A 18 3.17 19.34 52.61
CA SER A 18 2.62 20.57 52.04
C SER A 18 3.71 21.64 52.06
N ARG A 19 4.09 22.18 50.90
CA ARG A 19 4.91 23.39 50.82
C ARG A 19 4.12 24.49 50.15
N ALA A 20 3.64 25.41 50.99
CA ALA A 20 3.13 26.71 50.59
C ALA A 20 4.21 27.47 49.80
N ALA A 21 3.96 27.67 48.51
CA ALA A 21 4.72 28.61 47.69
C ALA A 21 4.03 29.98 47.74
N ARG A 22 4.71 30.88 48.44
CA ARG A 22 4.41 32.30 48.63
C ARG A 22 4.51 33.02 47.28
N ALA A 23 3.43 33.63 46.80
CA ALA A 23 3.48 34.47 45.60
C ALA A 23 4.02 35.88 45.93
N PRO A 24 4.83 36.49 45.05
CA PRO A 24 5.49 37.77 45.32
C PRO A 24 4.54 38.97 45.18
N GLN A 25 4.61 39.88 46.13
CA GLN A 25 4.17 41.28 45.96
C GLN A 25 5.19 42.01 45.09
N GLY A 26 4.80 42.34 43.86
CA GLY A 26 5.62 43.06 42.88
C GLY A 26 4.86 44.24 42.29
N ARG A 27 5.22 45.43 42.75
CA ARG A 27 4.68 46.75 42.41
C ARG A 27 4.50 47.03 40.91
N SER A 28 3.38 47.71 40.64
CA SER A 28 3.08 48.52 39.47
C SER A 28 4.26 49.39 39.03
N GLY A 29 4.70 49.18 37.78
CA GLY A 29 5.60 50.05 37.03
C GLY A 29 5.12 50.10 35.59
N SER A 30 4.30 51.11 35.30
CA SER A 30 3.80 51.47 33.97
C SER A 30 4.95 51.83 33.04
N HIS A 31 5.13 51.16 31.90
CA HIS A 31 5.53 51.79 30.62
C HIS A 31 5.07 50.86 29.49
N GLY A 32 4.34 51.45 28.54
CA GLY A 32 3.41 50.76 27.69
C GLY A 32 4.05 49.96 26.57
N LEU A 33 3.46 48.81 26.31
CA LEU A 33 3.10 48.35 24.98
C LEU A 33 1.72 47.70 25.11
N ALA A 34 0.83 48.07 24.20
CA ALA A 34 -0.56 47.64 24.18
C ALA A 34 -0.65 46.11 24.11
N TRP A 35 -0.86 45.47 25.26
CA TRP A 35 -1.45 44.15 25.30
C TRP A 35 -2.95 44.39 25.26
N VAL A 36 -3.55 44.15 24.09
CA VAL A 36 -4.99 43.98 23.98
C VAL A 36 -5.34 42.87 24.96
N ALA A 37 -6.02 43.24 26.05
CA ALA A 37 -6.54 42.33 27.02
C ALA A 37 -7.60 41.45 26.34
N ILE A 38 -7.19 40.30 25.83
CA ILE A 38 -8.10 39.20 25.53
C ILE A 38 -8.51 38.63 26.89
N GLY A 39 -9.47 39.31 27.52
CA GLY A 39 -10.19 38.73 28.63
C GLY A 39 -10.89 37.46 28.17
N ARG A 40 -10.75 36.41 28.99
CA ARG A 40 -11.49 35.12 28.94
C ARG A 40 -10.86 34.03 28.05
N HIS A 41 -9.59 33.68 28.31
CA HIS A 41 -8.98 32.43 27.78
C HIS A 41 -9.20 31.22 28.71
N ASP A 42 -9.77 31.44 29.88
CA ASP A 42 -9.80 30.44 30.95
C ASP A 42 -10.88 29.36 30.69
N GLU A 43 -11.99 29.74 30.05
CA GLU A 43 -13.12 28.85 29.74
C GLU A 43 -12.91 28.04 28.45
N VAL A 44 -12.14 28.54 27.49
CA VAL A 44 -11.86 27.88 26.21
C VAL A 44 -10.85 26.74 26.36
N LEU A 45 -9.89 26.86 27.28
CA LEU A 45 -8.85 25.85 27.51
C LEU A 45 -9.39 24.55 28.13
N ASP A 46 -10.50 24.60 28.86
CA ASP A 46 -11.11 23.40 29.44
C ASP A 46 -12.03 22.67 28.45
N ALA A 47 -12.66 23.40 27.51
CA ALA A 47 -13.30 22.81 26.34
C ALA A 47 -12.27 22.16 25.41
N GLU A 48 -11.10 22.80 25.21
CA GLU A 48 -9.99 22.19 24.47
C GLU A 48 -9.40 20.98 25.20
N ARG A 49 -9.23 20.96 26.53
CA ARG A 49 -8.73 19.75 27.22
C ARG A 49 -9.71 18.59 27.21
N GLY A 50 -11.02 18.86 27.20
CA GLY A 50 -12.07 17.87 26.99
C GLY A 50 -12.14 17.40 25.54
N ALA A 51 -11.97 18.33 24.59
CA ALA A 51 -11.85 18.05 23.16
C ALA A 51 -10.59 17.24 22.89
N GLU A 52 -9.41 17.59 23.39
CA GLU A 52 -8.11 16.91 23.21
C GLU A 52 -8.15 15.43 23.63
N ARG A 53 -8.86 15.10 24.73
CA ARG A 53 -9.04 13.72 25.19
C ARG A 53 -9.82 12.85 24.19
N GLY A 54 -10.72 13.44 23.41
CA GLY A 54 -11.48 12.76 22.34
C GLY A 54 -10.95 13.03 20.92
N ALA A 55 -10.31 14.17 20.69
CA ALA A 55 -9.85 14.65 19.39
C ALA A 55 -8.56 13.93 19.00
N GLY A 56 -7.69 13.61 19.97
CA GLY A 56 -6.52 12.76 19.71
C GLY A 56 -6.93 11.38 19.20
N THR A 57 -7.97 10.77 19.76
CA THR A 57 -8.45 9.45 19.30
C THR A 57 -9.17 9.55 17.95
N VAL A 58 -9.97 10.59 17.71
CA VAL A 58 -10.61 10.84 16.40
C VAL A 58 -9.58 11.10 15.30
N LEU A 59 -8.56 11.91 15.57
CA LEU A 59 -7.48 12.19 14.62
C LEU A 59 -6.70 10.92 14.28
N VAL A 60 -6.31 10.14 15.31
CA VAL A 60 -5.62 8.87 15.11
C VAL A 60 -6.49 7.90 14.31
N LEU A 61 -7.78 7.78 14.63
CA LEU A 61 -8.71 6.94 13.89
C LEU A 61 -8.84 7.40 12.43
N GLY A 62 -8.89 8.71 12.18
CA GLY A 62 -8.91 9.29 10.84
C GLY A 62 -7.64 8.96 10.04
N ILE A 63 -6.46 9.08 10.65
CA ILE A 63 -5.19 8.72 10.02
C ILE A 63 -5.13 7.22 9.73
N VAL A 64 -5.50 6.38 10.69
CA VAL A 64 -5.54 4.92 10.52
C VAL A 64 -6.51 4.56 9.39
N ALA A 65 -7.72 5.13 9.38
CA ALA A 65 -8.68 4.92 8.31
C ALA A 65 -8.14 5.36 6.95
N ALA A 66 -7.49 6.53 6.86
CA ALA A 66 -6.87 7.02 5.63
C ALA A 66 -5.75 6.09 5.14
N VAL A 67 -4.88 5.62 6.03
CA VAL A 67 -3.81 4.66 5.70
C VAL A 67 -4.39 3.34 5.22
N LEU A 68 -5.44 2.83 5.87
CA LEU A 68 -6.12 1.59 5.44
C LEU A 68 -6.75 1.76 4.06
N VAL A 69 -7.44 2.88 3.79
CA VAL A 69 -8.00 3.19 2.47
C VAL A 69 -6.92 3.24 1.40
N LEU A 70 -5.79 3.91 1.68
CA LEU A 70 -4.66 3.98 0.76
C LEU A 70 -4.03 2.60 0.51
N ALA A 71 -3.82 1.80 1.56
CA ALA A 71 -3.26 0.46 1.45
C ALA A 71 -4.17 -0.46 0.62
N LEU A 72 -5.48 -0.43 0.86
CA LEU A 72 -6.47 -1.18 0.08
C LEU A 72 -6.53 -0.69 -1.37
N GLY A 73 -6.48 0.62 -1.59
CA GLY A 73 -6.45 1.23 -2.92
C GLY A 73 -5.23 0.76 -3.72
N LEU A 74 -4.03 0.88 -3.15
CA LEU A 74 -2.79 0.44 -3.80
C LEU A 74 -2.75 -1.08 -4.01
N GLY A 75 -3.19 -1.86 -3.02
CA GLY A 75 -3.30 -3.32 -3.15
C GLY A 75 -4.21 -3.72 -4.30
N SER A 76 -5.39 -3.10 -4.41
CA SER A 76 -6.34 -3.38 -5.50
C SER A 76 -5.74 -3.06 -6.88
N LEU A 77 -4.98 -1.97 -6.99
CA LEU A 77 -4.30 -1.58 -8.21
C LEU A 77 -3.20 -2.58 -8.57
N ALA A 78 -2.40 -3.01 -7.58
CA ALA A 78 -1.36 -4.00 -7.78
C ALA A 78 -1.94 -5.34 -8.29
N HIS A 79 -3.06 -5.79 -7.73
CA HIS A 79 -3.74 -7.00 -8.22
C HIS A 79 -4.23 -6.85 -9.66
N ALA A 80 -4.83 -5.70 -10.02
CA ALA A 80 -5.27 -5.44 -11.39
C ALA A 80 -4.10 -5.41 -12.38
N GLN A 81 -2.97 -4.81 -11.98
CA GLN A 81 -1.78 -4.74 -12.82
C GLN A 81 -1.06 -6.09 -12.93
N ALA A 82 -1.05 -6.91 -11.87
CA ALA A 82 -0.51 -8.26 -11.91
C ALA A 82 -1.26 -9.13 -12.93
N ALA A 83 -2.58 -9.05 -12.98
CA ALA A 83 -3.39 -9.79 -13.95
C ALA A 83 -3.08 -9.38 -15.40
N ARG A 84 -2.96 -8.07 -15.67
CA ARG A 84 -2.57 -7.57 -16.99
C ARG A 84 -1.13 -7.94 -17.35
N GLY A 85 -0.21 -7.83 -16.39
CA GLY A 85 1.20 -8.16 -16.57
C GLY A 85 1.42 -9.63 -16.88
N ALA A 86 0.65 -10.53 -16.25
CA ALA A 86 0.67 -11.95 -16.55
C ALA A 86 0.22 -12.24 -18.00
N ALA A 87 -0.87 -11.61 -18.45
CA ALA A 87 -1.34 -11.74 -19.82
C ALA A 87 -0.31 -11.24 -20.84
N GLN A 88 0.32 -10.08 -20.58
CA GLN A 88 1.35 -9.51 -21.44
C GLN A 88 2.60 -10.39 -21.50
N THR A 89 3.06 -10.89 -20.35
CA THR A 89 4.22 -11.78 -20.27
C THR A 89 3.97 -13.07 -21.06
N GLY A 90 2.76 -13.64 -20.97
CA GLY A 90 2.35 -14.78 -21.79
C GLY A 90 2.37 -14.47 -23.29
N ALA A 91 1.90 -13.29 -23.69
CA ALA A 91 1.95 -12.82 -25.08
C ALA A 91 3.39 -12.69 -25.58
N ASP A 92 4.27 -12.08 -24.80
CA ASP A 92 5.69 -11.87 -25.15
C ASP A 92 6.42 -13.20 -25.35
N LEU A 93 6.22 -14.17 -24.44
CA LEU A 93 6.80 -15.50 -24.57
C LEU A 93 6.26 -16.26 -25.79
N ALA A 94 4.96 -16.16 -26.06
CA ALA A 94 4.35 -16.76 -27.24
C ALA A 94 4.90 -16.13 -28.55
N ALA A 95 5.05 -14.80 -28.59
CA ALA A 95 5.60 -14.10 -29.74
C ALA A 95 7.09 -14.45 -29.97
N LEU A 96 7.91 -14.49 -28.93
CA LEU A 96 9.32 -14.90 -29.04
C LEU A 96 9.45 -16.36 -29.50
N ALA A 97 8.60 -17.26 -29.02
CA ALA A 97 8.56 -18.64 -29.46
C ALA A 97 8.17 -18.75 -30.94
N ALA A 98 7.18 -17.96 -31.37
CA ALA A 98 6.76 -17.89 -32.77
C ALA A 98 7.88 -17.37 -33.68
N ALA A 99 8.55 -16.28 -33.30
CA ALA A 99 9.66 -15.71 -34.06
C ALA A 99 10.88 -16.64 -34.11
N THR A 100 11.11 -17.42 -33.06
CA THR A 100 12.19 -18.43 -33.06
C THR A 100 11.85 -19.61 -33.95
N ALA A 101 10.61 -20.13 -33.87
CA ALA A 101 10.14 -21.16 -34.78
C ALA A 101 10.20 -20.71 -36.25
N LEU A 102 9.79 -19.47 -36.55
CA LEU A 102 9.88 -18.91 -37.90
C LEU A 102 11.33 -18.87 -38.41
N ARG A 103 12.28 -18.46 -37.55
CA ARG A 103 13.71 -18.45 -37.88
C ARG A 103 14.28 -19.84 -38.12
N ASP A 104 13.82 -20.81 -37.35
CA ASP A 104 14.28 -22.20 -37.42
C ASP A 104 13.54 -23.01 -38.51
N GLY A 105 12.59 -22.40 -39.24
CA GLY A 105 11.83 -23.03 -40.33
C GLY A 105 10.68 -23.94 -39.88
N TRP A 106 10.20 -23.78 -38.65
CA TRP A 106 9.06 -24.52 -38.08
C TRP A 106 7.76 -23.72 -38.14
N ASP A 107 6.63 -24.35 -37.80
CA ASP A 107 5.32 -23.67 -37.69
C ASP A 107 5.32 -22.66 -36.53
N PRO A 108 5.28 -21.34 -36.82
CA PRO A 108 5.33 -20.31 -35.79
C PRO A 108 4.06 -20.26 -34.95
N CYS A 109 2.89 -20.42 -35.56
CA CYS A 109 1.62 -20.32 -34.85
C CYS A 109 1.32 -21.58 -34.03
N GLY A 110 1.73 -22.75 -34.51
CA GLY A 110 1.72 -23.98 -33.71
C GLY A 110 2.54 -23.83 -32.43
N ARG A 111 3.77 -23.32 -32.56
CA ARG A 111 4.66 -23.13 -31.40
C ARG A 111 4.16 -22.05 -30.45
N ALA A 112 3.61 -20.95 -30.97
CA ALA A 112 2.99 -19.90 -30.17
C ALA A 112 1.87 -20.44 -29.28
N ARG A 113 0.97 -21.28 -29.82
CA ARG A 113 -0.14 -21.88 -29.07
C ARG A 113 0.34 -22.79 -27.94
N GLU A 114 1.38 -23.58 -28.19
CA GLU A 114 1.93 -24.48 -27.17
C GLU A 114 2.54 -23.69 -25.99
N VAL A 115 3.27 -22.61 -26.28
CA VAL A 115 3.83 -21.74 -25.24
C VAL A 115 2.74 -20.94 -24.54
N ALA A 116 1.74 -20.44 -25.26
CA ALA A 116 0.59 -19.75 -24.69
C ALA A 116 -0.14 -20.64 -23.67
N ALA A 117 -0.47 -21.88 -24.05
CA ALA A 117 -1.18 -22.82 -23.18
C ALA A 117 -0.40 -23.12 -21.88
N ARG A 118 0.93 -23.21 -21.96
CA ARG A 118 1.80 -23.38 -20.79
C ARG A 118 1.86 -22.15 -19.87
N ASN A 119 1.46 -20.97 -20.36
CA ASN A 119 1.45 -19.70 -19.62
C ASN A 119 0.02 -19.23 -19.27
N ALA A 120 -0.96 -20.13 -19.25
CA ALA A 120 -2.36 -19.83 -18.92
C ALA A 120 -2.99 -18.72 -19.80
N VAL A 121 -2.53 -18.62 -21.05
CA VAL A 121 -3.12 -17.75 -22.07
C VAL A 121 -3.45 -18.59 -23.32
N ALA A 122 -4.46 -18.17 -24.06
CA ALA A 122 -4.87 -18.80 -25.31
C ALA A 122 -4.63 -17.80 -26.46
N VAL A 123 -4.05 -18.28 -27.56
CA VAL A 123 -3.87 -17.46 -28.76
C VAL A 123 -5.23 -17.23 -29.42
N THR A 124 -5.62 -15.97 -29.55
CA THR A 124 -6.83 -15.55 -30.26
C THR A 124 -6.54 -15.19 -31.71
N ALA A 125 -5.36 -14.66 -32.00
CA ALA A 125 -4.88 -14.41 -33.35
C ALA A 125 -3.36 -14.61 -33.44
N CYS A 126 -2.90 -15.11 -34.58
CA CYS A 126 -1.49 -15.25 -34.91
C CYS A 126 -1.31 -14.86 -36.37
N ALA A 127 -0.44 -13.88 -36.62
CA ALA A 127 -0.18 -13.38 -37.95
C ALA A 127 1.33 -13.21 -38.15
N GLU A 128 1.85 -13.89 -39.16
CA GLU A 128 3.18 -13.60 -39.69
C GLU A 128 3.15 -12.24 -40.40
N GLN A 129 4.17 -11.45 -40.16
CA GLN A 129 4.38 -10.15 -40.76
C GLN A 129 5.65 -10.16 -41.60
N GLY A 130 5.73 -9.22 -42.55
CA GLY A 130 6.91 -9.05 -43.38
C GLY A 130 8.20 -8.87 -42.56
N GLY A 131 9.32 -9.35 -43.11
CA GLY A 131 10.63 -9.21 -42.48
C GLY A 131 10.92 -10.22 -41.36
N GLY A 132 10.16 -11.31 -41.24
CA GLY A 132 10.38 -12.34 -40.23
C GLY A 132 9.87 -11.96 -38.83
N ALA A 133 8.90 -11.04 -38.76
CA ALA A 133 8.20 -10.70 -37.53
C ALA A 133 6.90 -11.50 -37.41
N VAL A 134 6.48 -11.81 -36.19
CA VAL A 134 5.19 -12.45 -35.91
C VAL A 134 4.47 -11.66 -34.84
N ARG A 135 3.19 -11.38 -35.06
CA ARG A 135 2.27 -10.81 -34.07
C ARG A 135 1.40 -11.91 -33.50
N VAL A 136 1.29 -11.96 -32.18
CA VAL A 136 0.45 -12.90 -31.45
C VAL A 136 -0.45 -12.11 -30.52
N ASP A 137 -1.76 -12.29 -30.68
CA ASP A 137 -2.78 -11.77 -29.78
C ASP A 137 -3.28 -12.94 -28.93
N VAL A 138 -3.36 -12.73 -27.62
CA VAL A 138 -3.75 -13.75 -26.63
C VAL A 138 -4.84 -13.21 -25.71
N ALA A 139 -5.59 -14.13 -25.11
CA ALA A 139 -6.47 -13.87 -24.00
C ALA A 139 -6.12 -14.80 -22.84
N THR A 140 -6.29 -14.37 -21.59
CA THR A 140 -6.21 -15.28 -20.44
C THR A 140 -7.23 -16.41 -20.58
N THR A 141 -6.91 -17.59 -20.06
CA THR A 141 -7.86 -18.71 -20.01
C THR A 141 -8.83 -18.55 -18.85
N THR A 142 -8.33 -18.09 -17.71
CA THR A 142 -9.11 -17.80 -16.51
C THR A 142 -9.52 -16.34 -16.46
N GLY A 143 -10.84 -16.12 -16.39
CA GLY A 143 -11.38 -14.78 -16.17
C GLY A 143 -11.02 -14.27 -14.79
N VAL A 144 -10.83 -12.97 -14.66
CA VAL A 144 -10.55 -12.34 -13.37
C VAL A 144 -11.89 -12.18 -12.64
N THR A 145 -12.02 -12.77 -11.46
CA THR A 145 -13.16 -12.54 -10.56
C THR A 145 -12.73 -11.67 -9.38
N VAL A 146 -13.36 -10.52 -9.22
CA VAL A 146 -13.14 -9.62 -8.07
C VAL A 146 -14.44 -9.55 -7.28
N LEU A 147 -14.39 -9.90 -5.99
CA LEU A 147 -15.56 -9.88 -5.10
C LEU A 147 -16.78 -10.65 -5.64
N GLY A 148 -16.56 -11.80 -6.30
CA GLY A 148 -17.63 -12.62 -6.89
C GLY A 148 -18.19 -12.11 -8.22
N VAL A 149 -17.71 -10.97 -8.73
CA VAL A 149 -18.07 -10.43 -10.04
C VAL A 149 -17.00 -10.81 -11.07
N ALA A 150 -17.41 -11.43 -12.17
CA ALA A 150 -16.53 -11.71 -13.29
C ALA A 150 -16.23 -10.40 -14.03
N VAL A 151 -14.97 -9.98 -14.00
CA VAL A 151 -14.48 -8.74 -14.62
C VAL A 151 -14.05 -8.98 -16.08
N GLY A 152 -14.07 -10.23 -16.54
CA GLY A 152 -13.76 -10.64 -17.91
C GLY A 152 -12.37 -11.25 -18.07
N GLN A 153 -11.97 -11.45 -19.32
CA GLN A 153 -10.67 -11.99 -19.70
C GLN A 153 -9.72 -10.83 -20.02
N ALA A 154 -8.45 -10.95 -19.63
CA ALA A 154 -7.42 -9.99 -20.02
C ALA A 154 -6.89 -10.37 -21.41
N THR A 155 -6.95 -9.44 -22.36
CA THR A 155 -6.38 -9.59 -23.69
C THR A 155 -5.05 -8.85 -23.78
N ALA A 156 -4.06 -9.46 -24.43
CA ALA A 156 -2.74 -8.90 -24.63
C ALA A 156 -2.24 -9.20 -26.04
N ALA A 157 -1.35 -8.37 -26.55
CA ALA A 157 -0.75 -8.55 -27.87
C ALA A 157 0.75 -8.29 -27.79
N ALA A 158 1.51 -9.11 -28.49
CA ALA A 158 2.95 -8.97 -28.60
C ALA A 158 3.42 -9.20 -30.04
N ARG A 159 4.51 -8.53 -30.41
CA ARG A 159 5.15 -8.66 -31.72
C ARG A 159 6.63 -8.94 -31.48
N ALA A 160 7.15 -9.99 -32.12
CA ALA A 160 8.56 -10.34 -32.09
C ALA A 160 9.10 -10.53 -33.50
N GLY A 161 10.32 -10.05 -33.76
CA GLY A 161 10.98 -10.13 -35.06
C GLY A 161 12.38 -9.54 -35.01
N PRO A 162 13.19 -9.71 -36.08
CA PRO A 162 14.51 -9.12 -36.15
C PRO A 162 14.44 -7.59 -36.15
N ALA A 163 15.52 -6.92 -35.72
CA ALA A 163 15.57 -5.45 -35.66
C ALA A 163 15.31 -4.77 -37.02
N THR A 164 15.56 -5.49 -38.11
CA THR A 164 15.31 -5.05 -39.50
C THR A 164 13.83 -5.05 -39.87
N ALA A 165 12.95 -5.69 -39.08
CA ALA A 165 11.51 -5.71 -39.30
C ALA A 165 10.78 -4.56 -38.59
N ARG A 166 11.51 -3.58 -38.04
CA ARG A 166 10.94 -2.45 -37.30
C ARG A 166 10.28 -1.44 -38.23
#